data_AF-A0A6J8BEJ1-F1
#
_entry.id   AF-A0A6J8BEJ1-F1
#
_cell.length_a   1.000
_cell.length_b   1.000
_cell.length_c   1.000
_cell.angle_alpha   90.00
_cell.angle_beta   90.00
_cell.angle_gamma   90.00
#
_symmetry.space_group_name_H-M   'P 1'
#
loop_
_entity.id
_entity.type
_entity.pdbx_description
1 polymer ?
#
loop_
_entity_poly.entity_id
_entity_poly.type
_entity_poly.pdbx_seq_one_letter_code
_entity_poly.pdbx_strand_id
1 'polypeptide(L)'
;MLQLFLFLLSILQSNGFLLDNGHSTGNRGTQRDINALLTEERQSRQRLESYVSELYHELSMTKQMASNLTKEYQSLKKALQTDWRNMSGCNSAKLTDESNADQCCIETQYLINNVLTIQDNIYGLLSQAITDMEDTKCKISSSTWTAVFLACANNGQSVINSWNASSSTSTTINGAVTSDASACRLKQVRSSLIDNWSKHNIDQVKVEIYKNGSVIAAFYFNGLGTNHFNWFSKENLLGTTYTDLTRSSTVNYFSIEGIEERHFYINEHFGGCPADEGWLLVRDVTGQVAPCHFDHLTKPPYFIVSPGNKKGRFESGQYILADTIEISVHTNTCKCPSPISVGTEQIIG
;
A
#
# COMPACT_ATOMS: atom_id res chain seq x y z
N MET A 1 21.49 9.96 1.86
CA MET A 1 21.73 8.62 1.26
C MET A 1 22.39 7.63 2.21
N LEU A 2 23.53 7.97 2.85
CA LEU A 2 24.20 7.06 3.79
C LEU A 2 23.33 6.69 5.02
N GLN A 3 22.56 7.64 5.56
CA GLN A 3 21.58 7.37 6.63
C GLN A 3 20.39 6.51 6.17
N LEU A 4 19.98 6.64 4.90
CA LEU A 4 18.90 5.82 4.30
C LEU A 4 19.38 4.37 4.10
N PHE A 5 20.65 4.20 3.72
CA PHE A 5 21.28 2.88 3.56
C PHE A 5 21.50 2.18 4.91
N LEU A 6 21.93 2.93 5.94
CA LEU A 6 22.06 2.42 7.32
C LEU A 6 20.70 2.06 7.94
N PHE A 7 19.64 2.80 7.61
CA PHE A 7 18.28 2.51 8.09
C PHE A 7 17.66 1.30 7.37
N LEU A 8 17.82 1.15 6.05
CA LEU A 8 17.42 -0.06 5.32
C LEU A 8 18.19 -1.30 5.80
N LEU A 9 19.47 -1.16 6.16
CA LEU A 9 20.23 -2.23 6.83
C LEU A 9 19.64 -2.58 8.20
N SER A 10 19.20 -1.58 8.98
CA SER A 10 18.60 -1.81 10.30
C SER A 10 17.24 -2.50 10.22
N ILE A 11 16.44 -2.22 9.18
CA ILE A 11 15.17 -2.91 8.90
C ILE A 11 15.40 -4.36 8.47
N LEU A 12 16.46 -4.63 7.70
CA LEU A 12 16.85 -5.99 7.32
C LEU A 12 17.42 -6.78 8.50
N GLN A 13 18.10 -6.12 9.44
CA GLN A 13 18.64 -6.73 10.66
C GLN A 13 17.55 -6.99 11.71
N SER A 14 16.52 -6.14 11.82
CA SER A 14 15.38 -6.35 12.73
C SER A 14 14.44 -7.48 12.28
N ASN A 15 14.45 -7.85 10.99
CA ASN A 15 13.70 -8.98 10.45
C ASN A 15 14.48 -10.32 10.53
N GLY A 16 15.69 -10.30 11.07
CA GLY A 16 16.51 -11.49 11.33
C GLY A 16 16.61 -11.78 12.82
N PHE A 17 15.54 -12.22 13.48
CA PHE A 17 15.62 -12.76 14.84
C PHE A 17 15.21 -14.23 14.88
N LEU A 18 16.26 -15.07 14.85
CA LEU A 18 16.49 -16.28 15.63
C LEU A 18 15.27 -17.04 16.14
N LEU A 19 15.07 -18.21 15.54
CA LEU A 19 14.41 -19.35 16.17
C LEU A 19 15.11 -19.65 17.51
N ASP A 20 14.43 -19.37 18.62
CA ASP A 20 14.76 -19.99 19.90
C ASP A 20 13.67 -20.99 20.27
N ASN A 21 14.10 -22.23 20.51
CA ASN A 21 13.26 -23.37 20.83
C ASN A 21 12.87 -23.31 22.31
N GLY A 22 11.57 -23.22 22.65
CA GLY A 22 11.20 -23.30 24.06
C GLY A 22 9.71 -23.18 24.40
N HIS A 23 9.02 -24.33 24.39
CA HIS A 23 7.94 -24.72 25.32
C HIS A 23 6.70 -23.82 25.50
N SER A 24 5.60 -24.27 24.88
CA SER A 24 4.22 -24.36 25.39
C SER A 24 3.89 -23.65 26.70
N THR A 25 3.14 -22.54 26.62
CA THR A 25 1.91 -22.32 27.43
C THR A 25 0.97 -21.30 26.78
N GLY A 26 -0.29 -21.70 26.52
CA GLY A 26 -1.47 -20.85 26.72
C GLY A 26 -1.93 -19.91 25.59
N ASN A 27 -3.08 -20.26 25.00
CA ASN A 27 -3.89 -19.56 23.99
C ASN A 27 -4.30 -18.09 24.27
N ARG A 28 -3.84 -17.48 25.38
CA ARG A 28 -4.02 -16.05 25.69
C ARG A 28 -2.79 -15.19 25.37
N GLY A 29 -1.61 -15.79 25.22
CA GLY A 29 -0.40 -15.09 24.82
C GLY A 29 -0.47 -14.64 23.36
N THR A 30 -0.78 -15.59 22.47
CA THR A 30 -0.83 -15.39 21.02
C THR A 30 -1.75 -14.26 20.54
N GLN A 31 -2.94 -14.09 21.12
CA GLN A 31 -3.85 -12.98 20.76
C GLN A 31 -3.35 -11.62 21.27
N ARG A 32 -2.69 -11.62 22.44
CA ARG A 32 -2.08 -10.40 23.02
C ARG A 32 -0.88 -9.97 22.16
N ASP A 33 -0.14 -10.95 21.66
CA ASP A 33 1.04 -10.75 20.81
C ASP A 33 0.66 -10.24 19.41
N ILE A 34 -0.42 -10.75 18.80
CA ILE A 34 -0.93 -10.22 17.51
C ILE A 34 -1.43 -8.78 17.65
N ASN A 35 -2.19 -8.48 18.71
CA ASN A 35 -2.66 -7.11 18.95
C ASN A 35 -1.49 -6.15 19.24
N ALA A 36 -0.44 -6.63 19.91
CA ALA A 36 0.80 -5.89 20.13
C ALA A 36 1.52 -5.62 18.79
N LEU A 37 1.67 -6.63 17.93
CA LEU A 37 2.29 -6.50 16.60
C LEU A 37 1.54 -5.51 15.71
N LEU A 38 0.20 -5.58 15.66
CA LEU A 38 -0.63 -4.62 14.91
C LEU A 38 -0.53 -3.19 15.47
N THR A 39 -0.35 -3.06 16.80
CA THR A 39 -0.16 -1.76 17.45
C THR A 39 1.23 -1.19 17.14
N GLU A 40 2.26 -2.04 17.17
CA GLU A 40 3.64 -1.67 16.80
C GLU A 40 3.74 -1.29 15.32
N GLU A 41 3.05 -2.00 14.43
CA GLU A 41 2.95 -1.65 13.01
C GLU A 41 2.32 -0.25 12.83
N ARG A 42 1.19 0.02 13.49
CA ARG A 42 0.54 1.34 13.46
C ARG A 42 1.44 2.45 13.98
N GLN A 43 2.12 2.23 15.10
CA GLN A 43 3.04 3.22 15.68
C GLN A 43 4.30 3.42 14.82
N SER A 44 4.80 2.36 14.21
CA SER A 44 5.94 2.44 13.28
C SER A 44 5.56 3.20 12.02
N ARG A 45 4.33 3.02 11.50
CA ARG A 45 3.79 3.79 10.37
C ARG A 45 3.61 5.27 10.70
N GLN A 46 3.03 5.61 11.85
CA GLN A 46 2.91 7.02 12.28
C GLN A 46 4.28 7.71 12.41
N ARG A 47 5.29 6.99 12.92
CA ARG A 47 6.67 7.50 12.96
C ARG A 47 7.20 7.72 11.56
N LEU A 48 6.99 6.78 10.63
CA LEU A 48 7.41 6.92 9.24
C LEU A 48 6.76 8.13 8.55
N GLU A 49 5.46 8.35 8.76
CA GLU A 49 4.72 9.50 8.21
C GLU A 49 5.25 10.83 8.74
N SER A 50 5.55 10.89 10.05
CA SER A 50 6.17 12.08 10.66
C SER A 50 7.54 12.39 10.05
N TYR A 51 8.41 11.38 9.90
CA TYR A 51 9.74 11.54 9.30
C TYR A 51 9.66 11.99 7.83
N VAL A 52 8.73 11.43 7.06
CA VAL A 52 8.53 11.83 5.66
C VAL A 52 8.04 13.28 5.56
N SER A 53 7.16 13.71 6.47
CA SER A 53 6.70 15.09 6.53
C SER A 53 7.84 16.06 6.85
N GLU A 54 8.74 15.69 7.76
CA GLU A 54 9.91 16.49 8.14
C GLU A 54 10.92 16.60 6.98
N LEU A 55 11.25 15.48 6.33
CA LEU A 55 12.10 15.47 5.14
C LEU A 55 11.54 16.34 4.00
N TYR A 56 10.21 16.34 3.82
CA TYR A 56 9.56 17.17 2.81
C TYR A 56 9.68 18.67 3.14
N HIS A 57 9.62 19.03 4.42
CA HIS A 57 9.85 20.40 4.87
C HIS A 57 11.28 20.84 4.56
N GLU A 58 12.28 20.03 4.90
CA GLU A 58 13.69 20.34 4.60
C GLU A 58 13.97 20.45 3.11
N LEU A 59 13.36 19.58 2.30
CA LEU A 59 13.50 19.65 0.84
C LEU A 59 12.89 20.92 0.26
N SER A 60 11.71 21.31 0.74
CA SER A 60 11.04 22.55 0.33
C SER A 60 11.92 23.77 0.61
N MET A 61 12.52 23.81 1.80
CA MET A 61 13.49 24.84 2.18
C MET A 61 14.73 24.83 1.27
N THR A 62 15.26 23.65 0.95
CA THR A 62 16.41 23.49 0.05
C THR A 62 16.09 23.96 -1.38
N LYS A 63 14.90 23.66 -1.89
CA LYS A 63 14.41 24.15 -3.20
C LYS A 63 14.32 25.67 -3.22
N GLN A 64 13.83 26.27 -2.15
CA GLN A 64 13.75 27.73 -2.03
C GLN A 64 15.15 28.37 -1.97
N MET A 65 16.08 27.78 -1.22
CA MET A 65 17.48 28.23 -1.18
C MET A 65 18.14 28.15 -2.57
N ALA A 66 17.98 27.04 -3.29
CA ALA A 66 18.53 26.88 -4.64
C ALA A 66 17.93 27.90 -5.63
N SER A 67 16.63 28.20 -5.52
CA SER A 67 15.98 29.25 -6.33
C SER A 67 16.57 30.64 -6.04
N ASN A 68 16.81 30.97 -4.77
CA ASN A 68 17.41 32.23 -4.37
C ASN A 68 18.85 32.36 -4.87
N LEU A 69 19.66 31.31 -4.70
CA LEU A 69 21.06 31.29 -5.16
C LEU A 69 21.14 31.52 -6.68
N THR A 70 20.21 30.97 -7.44
CA THR A 70 20.13 31.21 -8.89
C THR A 70 19.75 32.63 -9.24
N LYS A 71 18.84 33.27 -8.49
CA LYS A 71 18.53 34.69 -8.70
C LYS A 71 19.75 35.58 -8.43
N GLU A 72 20.50 35.28 -7.36
CA GLU A 72 21.75 35.97 -7.04
C GLU A 72 22.79 35.77 -8.14
N TYR A 73 22.96 34.54 -8.62
CA TYR A 73 23.86 34.23 -9.72
C TYR A 73 23.48 34.96 -11.02
N GLN A 74 22.19 34.98 -11.40
CA GLN A 74 21.74 35.71 -12.59
C GLN A 74 21.99 37.22 -12.43
N SER A 75 21.86 37.75 -11.22
CA SER A 75 22.19 39.14 -10.90
C SER A 75 23.68 39.41 -11.03
N LEU A 76 24.53 38.50 -10.53
CA LEU A 76 25.98 38.57 -10.64
C LEU A 76 26.44 38.45 -12.09
N LYS A 77 25.87 37.52 -12.86
CA LYS A 77 26.10 37.37 -14.31
C LYS A 77 25.77 38.66 -15.05
N LYS A 78 24.63 39.28 -14.74
CA LYS A 78 24.23 40.56 -15.35
C LYS A 78 25.16 41.70 -14.96
N ALA A 79 25.62 41.74 -13.70
CA ALA A 79 26.62 42.71 -13.24
C ALA A 79 27.95 42.52 -13.98
N LEU A 80 28.49 41.30 -14.03
CA LEU A 80 29.70 40.96 -14.78
C LEU A 80 29.59 41.27 -16.27
N GLN A 81 28.45 40.99 -16.90
CA GLN A 81 28.20 41.35 -18.31
C GLN A 81 28.11 42.86 -18.53
N THR A 82 27.61 43.60 -17.53
CA THR A 82 27.53 45.07 -17.58
C THR A 82 28.93 45.67 -17.38
N ASP A 83 29.70 45.18 -16.43
CA ASP A 83 31.10 45.56 -16.23
C ASP A 83 31.96 45.20 -17.44
N TRP A 84 31.73 44.05 -18.08
CA TRP A 84 32.32 43.68 -19.37
C TRP A 84 32.02 44.71 -20.47
N ARG A 85 30.75 45.15 -20.60
CA ARG A 85 30.37 46.21 -21.54
C ARG A 85 31.03 47.55 -21.19
N ASN A 86 31.26 47.85 -19.92
CA ASN A 86 31.89 49.10 -19.48
C ASN A 86 33.43 49.05 -19.57
N MET A 87 34.04 47.87 -19.45
CA MET A 87 35.46 47.61 -19.68
C MET A 87 35.85 47.71 -21.16
N SER A 88 34.88 47.84 -22.07
CA SER A 88 35.11 48.19 -23.49
C SER A 88 35.75 49.57 -23.70
N GLY A 89 36.03 50.32 -22.61
CA GLY A 89 37.09 51.33 -22.58
C GLY A 89 38.50 50.82 -22.91
N CYS A 90 38.71 49.50 -23.03
CA CYS A 90 39.93 48.90 -23.57
C CYS A 90 40.07 49.02 -25.11
N ASN A 91 39.18 49.74 -25.79
CA ASN A 91 39.32 50.04 -27.22
C ASN A 91 40.12 51.32 -27.52
N SER A 92 40.79 51.96 -26.55
CA SER A 92 41.49 53.23 -26.82
C SER A 92 42.78 53.52 -26.04
N ALA A 93 43.55 52.53 -25.60
CA ALA A 93 44.93 52.80 -25.18
C ALA A 93 45.88 51.67 -25.54
N LYS A 94 46.93 52.02 -26.29
CA LYS A 94 48.13 51.21 -26.54
C LYS A 94 48.60 50.53 -25.25
N LEU A 95 48.33 49.23 -25.11
CA LEU A 95 49.02 48.36 -24.16
C LEU A 95 49.90 47.45 -25.01
N THR A 96 51.20 47.72 -24.97
CA THR A 96 52.24 47.08 -25.81
C THR A 96 52.68 45.71 -25.27
N ASP A 97 51.78 44.98 -24.59
CA ASP A 97 52.01 43.60 -24.16
C ASP A 97 50.70 42.80 -24.32
N GLU A 98 50.54 42.21 -25.51
CA GLU A 98 49.35 41.49 -25.98
C GLU A 98 49.10 40.12 -25.32
N SER A 99 49.87 39.71 -24.31
CA SER A 99 49.76 38.34 -23.76
C SER A 99 48.83 38.19 -22.55
N ASN A 100 48.52 39.25 -21.80
CA ASN A 100 47.86 39.13 -20.49
C ASN A 100 46.37 39.54 -20.46
N ALA A 101 45.92 40.40 -21.39
CA ALA A 101 44.51 40.83 -21.44
C ALA A 101 43.59 39.73 -22.01
N ASP A 102 44.08 38.96 -22.99
CA ASP A 102 43.33 37.85 -23.60
C ASP A 102 43.26 36.61 -22.68
N GLN A 103 44.33 36.33 -21.93
CA GLN A 103 44.38 35.20 -20.99
C GLN A 103 43.37 35.36 -19.84
N CYS A 104 43.24 36.56 -19.27
CA CYS A 104 42.25 36.86 -18.24
C CYS A 104 40.81 36.73 -18.76
N CYS A 105 40.56 37.07 -20.04
CA CYS A 105 39.26 36.91 -20.69
C CYS A 105 38.88 35.43 -20.89
N ILE A 106 39.84 34.60 -21.30
CA ILE A 106 39.64 33.15 -21.51
C ILE A 106 39.36 32.46 -20.17
N GLU A 107 40.14 32.77 -19.13
CA GLU A 107 39.97 32.18 -17.79
C GLU A 107 38.62 32.57 -17.16
N THR A 108 38.20 33.83 -17.33
CA THR A 108 36.89 34.30 -16.85
C THR A 108 35.73 33.62 -17.58
N GLN A 109 35.81 33.48 -18.91
CA GLN A 109 34.78 32.79 -19.69
C GLN A 109 34.72 31.28 -19.34
N TYR A 110 35.87 30.67 -19.10
CA TYR A 110 35.97 29.27 -18.65
C TYR A 110 35.33 29.07 -17.27
N LEU A 111 35.61 29.97 -16.32
CA LEU A 111 34.97 29.98 -15.00
C LEU A 111 33.45 30.15 -15.10
N ILE A 112 32.96 31.07 -15.94
CA ILE A 112 31.52 31.27 -16.18
C ILE A 112 30.88 29.99 -16.71
N ASN A 113 31.50 29.35 -17.71
CA ASN A 113 30.97 28.12 -18.30
C ASN A 113 30.93 26.96 -17.26
N ASN A 114 31.98 26.80 -16.46
CA ASN A 114 32.01 25.78 -15.41
C ASN A 114 30.92 26.02 -14.35
N VAL A 115 30.70 27.28 -13.94
CA VAL A 115 29.64 27.61 -12.98
C VAL A 115 28.24 27.32 -13.55
N LEU A 116 28.01 27.58 -14.85
CA LEU A 116 26.76 27.23 -15.53
C LEU A 116 26.52 25.72 -15.55
N THR A 117 27.54 24.92 -15.89
CA THR A 117 27.43 23.46 -15.89
C THR A 117 27.13 22.91 -14.49
N ILE A 118 27.77 23.46 -13.45
CA ILE A 118 27.48 23.07 -12.06
C ILE A 118 26.03 23.41 -11.69
N GLN A 119 25.53 24.58 -12.11
CA GLN A 119 24.15 25.00 -11.86
C GLN A 119 23.14 24.04 -12.50
N ASP A 120 23.32 23.69 -13.78
CA ASP A 120 22.41 22.79 -14.50
C ASP A 120 22.39 21.39 -13.86
N ASN A 121 23.55 20.88 -13.46
CA ASN A 121 23.66 19.60 -12.75
C ASN A 121 22.93 19.61 -11.40
N ILE A 122 23.09 20.68 -10.61
CA ILE A 122 22.40 20.84 -9.33
C ILE A 122 20.88 20.91 -9.53
N TYR A 123 20.41 21.61 -10.57
CA TYR A 123 18.99 21.67 -10.91
C TYR A 123 18.42 20.32 -11.32
N GLY A 124 19.14 19.58 -12.15
CA GLY A 124 18.74 18.23 -12.56
C GLY A 124 18.58 17.29 -11.37
N LEU A 125 19.57 17.28 -10.46
CA LEU A 125 19.55 16.46 -9.25
C LEU A 125 18.41 16.85 -8.30
N LEU A 126 18.19 18.15 -8.10
CA LEU A 126 17.08 18.65 -7.27
C LEU A 126 15.72 18.29 -7.86
N SER A 127 15.55 18.43 -9.18
CA SER A 127 14.30 18.09 -9.86
C SER A 127 14.00 16.59 -9.73
N GLN A 128 15.01 15.74 -9.95
CA GLN A 128 14.85 14.28 -9.80
C GLN A 128 14.50 13.90 -8.36
N ALA A 129 15.22 14.45 -7.37
CA ALA A 129 14.93 14.17 -5.97
C ALA A 129 13.51 14.58 -5.57
N ILE A 130 13.03 15.74 -6.04
CA ILE A 130 11.65 16.18 -5.82
C ILE A 130 10.66 15.20 -6.43
N THR A 131 10.88 14.76 -7.68
CA THR A 131 10.02 13.78 -8.34
C THR A 131 9.98 12.45 -7.59
N ASP A 132 11.13 11.93 -7.17
CA ASP A 132 11.21 10.67 -6.42
C ASP A 132 10.53 10.79 -5.05
N MET A 133 10.62 11.95 -4.40
CA MET A 133 9.93 12.22 -3.14
C MET A 133 8.44 12.46 -3.31
N GLU A 134 7.99 13.08 -4.39
CA GLU A 134 6.57 13.21 -4.73
C GLU A 134 5.96 11.84 -5.03
N ASP A 135 6.67 10.97 -5.74
CA ASP A 135 6.29 9.57 -5.97
C ASP A 135 6.24 8.79 -4.65
N THR A 136 7.26 8.92 -3.80
CA THR A 136 7.30 8.29 -2.47
C THR A 136 6.18 8.79 -1.57
N LYS A 137 5.97 10.11 -1.53
CA LYS A 137 4.88 10.74 -0.78
C LYS A 137 3.53 10.28 -1.30
N CYS A 138 3.35 10.19 -2.61
CA CYS A 138 2.11 9.69 -3.20
C CYS A 138 1.87 8.23 -2.80
N LYS A 139 2.89 7.37 -2.88
CA LYS A 139 2.82 5.97 -2.43
C LYS A 139 2.46 5.85 -0.94
N ILE A 140 2.92 6.80 -0.12
CA ILE A 140 2.64 6.82 1.32
C ILE A 140 1.27 7.45 1.63
N SER A 141 0.90 8.56 0.99
CA SER A 141 -0.30 9.36 1.30
C SER A 141 -1.58 8.89 0.61
N SER A 142 -1.48 8.16 -0.50
CA SER A 142 -2.66 7.57 -1.18
C SER A 142 -3.14 6.26 -0.55
N SER A 143 -2.43 5.74 0.46
CA SER A 143 -2.59 4.38 0.98
C SER A 143 -3.60 4.25 2.12
N THR A 144 -4.87 4.64 1.89
CA THR A 144 -5.95 4.35 2.84
C THR A 144 -6.80 3.18 2.35
N TRP A 145 -6.73 2.08 3.10
CA TRP A 145 -7.70 0.99 2.99
C TRP A 145 -9.12 1.54 3.12
N THR A 146 -9.95 1.24 2.12
CA THR A 146 -11.35 1.65 2.09
C THR A 146 -12.21 0.41 2.29
N ALA A 147 -12.99 0.38 3.37
CA ALA A 147 -13.97 -0.68 3.57
C ALA A 147 -15.03 -0.63 2.46
N VAL A 148 -15.23 -1.76 1.79
CA VAL A 148 -16.19 -1.92 0.69
C VAL A 148 -17.30 -2.90 1.02
N PHE A 149 -17.12 -3.74 2.02
CA PHE A 149 -18.15 -4.69 2.43
C PHE A 149 -18.02 -5.05 3.91
N LEU A 150 -19.16 -5.12 4.59
CA LEU A 150 -19.31 -5.62 5.94
C LEU A 150 -20.41 -6.66 5.98
N ALA A 151 -20.06 -7.88 6.39
CA ALA A 151 -20.99 -8.96 6.62
C ALA A 151 -21.06 -9.30 8.11
N CYS A 152 -22.25 -9.30 8.70
CA CYS A 152 -22.50 -9.67 10.09
C CYS A 152 -23.22 -11.02 10.16
N ALA A 153 -22.86 -11.82 11.15
CA ALA A 153 -23.50 -13.10 11.44
C ALA A 153 -24.91 -12.91 12.04
N ASN A 154 -25.74 -13.95 11.95
CA ASN A 154 -27.07 -14.13 12.54
C ASN A 154 -28.15 -13.09 12.17
N ASN A 155 -27.90 -12.22 11.18
CA ASN A 155 -28.86 -11.20 10.75
C ASN A 155 -29.90 -11.71 9.72
N GLY A 156 -29.79 -12.98 9.27
CA GLY A 156 -30.72 -13.58 8.31
C GLY A 156 -30.57 -13.08 6.87
N GLN A 157 -29.52 -12.32 6.55
CA GLN A 157 -29.29 -11.81 5.21
C GLN A 157 -28.17 -12.55 4.49
N SER A 158 -28.45 -12.90 3.24
CA SER A 158 -27.48 -13.60 2.42
C SER A 158 -26.22 -12.76 2.19
N VAL A 159 -25.06 -13.35 2.42
CA VAL A 159 -23.76 -12.69 2.24
C VAL A 159 -23.43 -12.63 0.75
N ILE A 160 -23.58 -13.73 0.02
CA ILE A 160 -23.31 -13.81 -1.42
C ILE A 160 -24.24 -12.94 -2.23
N ASN A 161 -25.55 -12.94 -1.92
CA ASN A 161 -26.47 -12.06 -2.64
C ASN A 161 -26.18 -10.60 -2.30
N SER A 162 -25.79 -10.27 -1.06
CA SER A 162 -25.36 -8.90 -0.75
C SER A 162 -24.08 -8.53 -1.47
N TRP A 163 -23.13 -9.47 -1.60
CA TRP A 163 -21.90 -9.34 -2.39
C TRP A 163 -22.14 -9.30 -3.90
N ASN A 164 -23.30 -9.71 -4.40
CA ASN A 164 -23.66 -9.64 -5.82
C ASN A 164 -24.71 -8.55 -6.17
N ALA A 165 -25.41 -8.00 -5.17
CA ALA A 165 -26.45 -6.99 -5.38
C ALA A 165 -25.92 -5.69 -6.01
N SER A 166 -26.67 -5.09 -6.93
CA SER A 166 -26.35 -3.75 -7.44
C SER A 166 -26.55 -2.67 -6.37
N SER A 167 -25.75 -1.59 -6.40
CA SER A 167 -25.68 -0.57 -5.34
C SER A 167 -26.93 0.32 -5.16
N SER A 168 -28.10 -0.07 -5.65
CA SER A 168 -29.35 0.69 -5.52
C SER A 168 -29.88 0.81 -4.08
N THR A 169 -29.26 0.12 -3.09
CA THR A 169 -29.70 0.11 -1.69
C THR A 169 -28.60 0.39 -0.65
N SER A 170 -27.54 1.09 -1.05
CA SER A 170 -26.32 1.29 -0.27
C SER A 170 -26.37 2.46 0.73
N THR A 171 -26.08 2.18 2.01
CA THR A 171 -25.74 3.15 3.07
C THR A 171 -24.26 3.57 2.98
N THR A 172 -23.83 4.07 1.82
CA THR A 172 -22.45 4.55 1.60
C THR A 172 -22.37 6.07 1.66
N ILE A 173 -21.33 6.58 2.34
CA ILE A 173 -20.86 7.96 2.17
C ILE A 173 -19.61 7.89 1.29
N ASN A 174 -19.60 8.58 0.15
CA ASN A 174 -18.46 8.63 -0.79
C ASN A 174 -17.93 7.26 -1.27
N GLY A 175 -18.81 6.24 -1.36
CA GLY A 175 -18.39 4.90 -1.79
C GLY A 175 -17.59 4.12 -0.75
N ALA A 176 -17.48 4.58 0.50
CA ALA A 176 -16.97 3.79 1.61
C ALA A 176 -18.12 3.30 2.49
N VAL A 177 -17.97 2.12 3.09
CA VAL A 177 -18.79 1.72 4.24
C VAL A 177 -18.05 2.12 5.52
N THR A 178 -18.79 2.37 6.60
CA THR A 178 -18.17 2.60 7.92
C THR A 178 -17.31 1.39 8.31
N SER A 179 -16.18 1.60 9.00
CA SER A 179 -15.37 0.53 9.58
C SER A 179 -15.88 0.06 10.95
N ASP A 180 -17.03 0.56 11.40
CA ASP A 180 -17.71 -0.02 12.55
C ASP A 180 -18.22 -1.42 12.19
N ALA A 181 -17.50 -2.44 12.67
CA ALA A 181 -17.81 -3.85 12.46
C ALA A 181 -19.23 -4.26 12.91
N SER A 182 -19.94 -3.41 13.67
CA SER A 182 -21.33 -3.63 14.09
C SER A 182 -22.38 -3.00 13.16
N ALA A 183 -21.97 -2.20 12.18
CA ALA A 183 -22.88 -1.50 11.28
C ALA A 183 -23.76 -2.44 10.44
N CYS A 184 -23.33 -3.68 10.22
CA CYS A 184 -24.05 -4.68 9.45
C CYS A 184 -25.10 -5.51 10.23
N ARG A 185 -25.30 -5.23 11.52
CA ARG A 185 -26.17 -6.06 12.40
C ARG A 185 -27.60 -6.20 11.90
N LEU A 186 -28.14 -5.17 11.26
CA LEU A 186 -29.49 -5.19 10.69
C LEU A 186 -29.48 -5.54 9.19
N LYS A 187 -28.42 -5.16 8.47
CA LYS A 187 -28.29 -5.38 7.04
C LYS A 187 -26.83 -5.47 6.62
N GLN A 188 -26.45 -6.42 5.76
CA GLN A 188 -25.10 -6.45 5.18
C GLN A 188 -24.84 -5.12 4.45
N VAL A 189 -23.66 -4.53 4.68
CA VAL A 189 -23.32 -3.23 4.12
C VAL A 189 -22.35 -3.44 2.97
N ARG A 190 -22.60 -2.75 1.85
CA ARG A 190 -21.84 -2.88 0.62
C ARG A 190 -21.56 -1.52 0.02
N SER A 191 -20.41 -1.38 -0.61
CA SER A 191 -20.02 -0.23 -1.41
C SER A 191 -20.36 -0.36 -2.90
N SER A 192 -20.67 0.78 -3.54
CA SER A 192 -20.76 0.92 -5.00
C SER A 192 -19.42 0.81 -5.73
N LEU A 193 -18.29 0.86 -5.01
CA LEU A 193 -16.95 0.59 -5.58
C LEU A 193 -16.87 -0.84 -6.14
N ILE A 194 -17.60 -1.80 -5.55
CA ILE A 194 -17.62 -3.19 -6.01
C ILE A 194 -18.26 -3.29 -7.42
N ASP A 195 -19.28 -2.47 -7.71
CA ASP A 195 -19.98 -2.47 -9.01
C ASP A 195 -19.08 -2.01 -10.16
N ASN A 196 -18.08 -1.18 -9.85
CA ASN A 196 -17.14 -0.63 -10.81
C ASN A 196 -15.70 -1.12 -10.55
N TRP A 197 -15.53 -2.31 -9.96
CA TRP A 197 -14.24 -2.87 -9.54
C TRP A 197 -13.10 -2.61 -10.53
N SER A 198 -13.29 -2.99 -11.80
CA SER A 198 -12.26 -2.85 -12.85
C SER A 198 -11.96 -1.41 -13.29
N LYS A 199 -12.78 -0.44 -12.88
CA LYS A 199 -12.52 1.01 -13.11
C LYS A 199 -11.73 1.63 -11.96
N HIS A 200 -11.65 0.95 -10.83
CA HIS A 200 -10.84 1.36 -9.69
C HIS A 200 -9.50 0.65 -9.80
N ASN A 201 -8.40 1.39 -9.64
CA ASN A 201 -7.03 0.83 -9.62
C ASN A 201 -6.79 0.09 -8.31
N ILE A 202 -7.57 -0.96 -8.05
CA ILE A 202 -7.45 -1.81 -6.87
C ILE A 202 -6.21 -2.66 -7.05
N ASP A 203 -5.21 -2.43 -6.23
CA ASP A 203 -3.93 -3.15 -6.23
C ASP A 203 -3.86 -4.18 -5.12
N GLN A 204 -4.58 -3.99 -4.01
CA GLN A 204 -4.72 -4.98 -2.95
C GLN A 204 -6.13 -5.07 -2.38
N VAL A 205 -6.48 -6.24 -1.88
CA VAL A 205 -7.72 -6.50 -1.15
C VAL A 205 -7.37 -7.15 0.19
N LYS A 206 -8.03 -6.71 1.26
CA LYS A 206 -7.87 -7.23 2.61
C LYS A 206 -9.19 -7.76 3.12
N VAL A 207 -9.17 -8.95 3.70
CA VAL A 207 -10.30 -9.55 4.41
C VAL A 207 -9.91 -9.66 5.88
N GLU A 208 -10.66 -8.99 6.75
CA GLU A 208 -10.48 -9.06 8.20
C GLU A 208 -11.70 -9.69 8.84
N ILE A 209 -11.45 -10.62 9.76
CA ILE A 209 -12.50 -11.36 10.45
C ILE A 209 -12.46 -11.04 11.93
N TYR A 210 -13.60 -10.61 12.47
CA TYR A 210 -13.69 -10.07 13.81
C TYR A 210 -14.44 -10.99 14.76
N LYS A 211 -13.93 -11.09 15.98
CA LYS A 211 -14.64 -11.63 17.15
C LYS A 211 -14.54 -10.63 18.30
N ASN A 212 -15.67 -10.27 18.88
CA ASN A 212 -15.74 -9.30 19.99
C ASN A 212 -14.98 -8.00 19.69
N GLY A 213 -15.06 -7.52 18.44
CA GLY A 213 -14.38 -6.30 17.98
C GLY A 213 -12.88 -6.42 17.74
N SER A 214 -12.27 -7.58 17.92
CA SER A 214 -10.85 -7.84 17.61
C SER A 214 -10.70 -8.67 16.34
N VAL A 215 -9.70 -8.35 15.51
CA VAL A 215 -9.34 -9.18 14.35
C VAL A 215 -8.75 -10.50 14.85
N ILE A 216 -9.33 -11.61 14.42
CA ILE A 216 -8.87 -12.97 14.76
C ILE A 216 -8.24 -13.69 13.57
N ALA A 217 -8.50 -13.23 12.35
CA ALA A 217 -7.85 -13.72 11.15
C ALA A 217 -7.86 -12.64 10.07
N ALA A 218 -6.82 -12.61 9.24
CA ALA A 218 -6.72 -11.70 8.11
C ALA A 218 -6.12 -12.40 6.88
N PHE A 219 -6.55 -11.94 5.70
CA PHE A 219 -6.06 -12.38 4.40
C PHE A 219 -5.83 -11.17 3.51
N TYR A 220 -4.71 -11.15 2.81
CA TYR A 220 -4.31 -10.08 1.91
C TYR A 220 -4.16 -10.66 0.51
N PHE A 221 -4.72 -10.00 -0.48
CA PHE A 221 -4.77 -10.46 -1.86
C PHE A 221 -4.27 -9.39 -2.82
N ASN A 222 -3.68 -9.84 -3.92
CA ASN A 222 -3.41 -9.01 -5.08
C ASN A 222 -4.72 -8.66 -5.77
N GLY A 223 -4.99 -7.37 -5.92
CA GLY A 223 -6.18 -6.86 -6.61
C GLY A 223 -5.93 -6.51 -8.08
N LEU A 224 -4.67 -6.44 -8.52
CA LEU A 224 -4.34 -5.96 -9.87
C LEU A 224 -4.91 -6.90 -10.95
N GLY A 225 -5.65 -6.32 -11.89
CA GLY A 225 -6.24 -7.06 -13.01
C GLY A 225 -7.36 -8.04 -12.60
N THR A 226 -7.81 -7.98 -11.35
CA THR A 226 -8.91 -8.81 -10.85
C THR A 226 -10.27 -8.20 -11.17
N ASN A 227 -11.31 -9.01 -11.02
CA ASN A 227 -12.70 -8.58 -10.92
C ASN A 227 -13.22 -8.86 -9.51
N HIS A 228 -14.42 -8.40 -9.18
CA HIS A 228 -15.01 -8.55 -7.85
C HIS A 228 -15.27 -10.00 -7.39
N PHE A 229 -15.03 -11.02 -8.22
CA PHE A 229 -15.14 -12.44 -7.84
C PHE A 229 -13.80 -13.17 -7.75
N ASN A 230 -12.85 -12.91 -8.66
CA ASN A 230 -11.64 -13.73 -8.79
C ASN A 230 -10.45 -13.29 -7.90
N TRP A 231 -10.53 -12.12 -7.25
CA TRP A 231 -9.49 -11.63 -6.33
C TRP A 231 -9.32 -12.54 -5.11
N PHE A 232 -10.40 -13.16 -4.63
CA PHE A 232 -10.37 -14.10 -3.50
C PHE A 232 -10.02 -15.50 -4.01
N SER A 233 -8.74 -15.70 -4.30
CA SER A 233 -8.22 -16.97 -4.79
C SER A 233 -6.81 -17.21 -4.27
N LYS A 234 -6.39 -18.48 -4.27
CA LYS A 234 -5.06 -18.87 -3.80
C LYS A 234 -3.95 -18.14 -4.56
N GLU A 235 -4.08 -18.01 -5.88
CA GLU A 235 -3.06 -17.36 -6.72
C GLU A 235 -2.85 -15.88 -6.35
N ASN A 236 -3.92 -15.22 -5.92
CA ASN A 236 -3.88 -13.83 -5.51
C ASN A 236 -3.43 -13.63 -4.06
N LEU A 237 -3.35 -14.68 -3.22
CA LEU A 237 -3.02 -14.56 -1.79
C LEU A 237 -1.59 -14.01 -1.55
N LEU A 238 -1.48 -12.76 -1.09
CA LEU A 238 -0.22 -12.11 -0.72
C LEU A 238 0.27 -12.53 0.67
N GLY A 239 -0.65 -12.75 1.61
CA GLY A 239 -0.32 -13.10 2.99
C GLY A 239 -1.55 -13.35 3.84
N THR A 240 -1.35 -13.96 5.00
CA THR A 240 -2.43 -14.28 5.95
C THR A 240 -1.86 -14.50 7.36
N THR A 241 -2.73 -14.47 8.37
CA THR A 241 -2.40 -14.85 9.75
C THR A 241 -2.14 -16.35 9.93
N TYR A 242 -2.45 -17.19 8.93
CA TYR A 242 -2.23 -18.63 8.97
C TYR A 242 -0.85 -19.03 8.42
N THR A 243 -0.10 -19.78 9.20
CA THR A 243 1.27 -20.19 8.88
C THR A 243 1.36 -21.36 7.88
N ASP A 244 0.28 -22.11 7.73
CA ASP A 244 0.18 -23.28 6.83
C ASP A 244 -0.61 -23.00 5.54
N LEU A 245 -1.11 -21.77 5.36
CA LEU A 245 -1.78 -21.33 4.15
C LEU A 245 -0.90 -20.37 3.37
N THR A 246 -0.45 -20.83 2.20
CA THR A 246 0.39 -20.07 1.28
C THR A 246 -0.10 -20.29 -0.16
N ARG A 247 0.47 -19.57 -1.12
CA ARG A 247 0.17 -19.81 -2.55
C ARG A 247 0.49 -21.23 -3.00
N SER A 248 1.48 -21.89 -2.38
CA SER A 248 1.87 -23.26 -2.71
C SER A 248 1.07 -24.33 -1.94
N SER A 249 0.22 -23.93 -0.98
CA SER A 249 -0.62 -24.89 -0.26
C SER A 249 -1.58 -25.60 -1.21
N THR A 250 -1.82 -26.89 -0.96
CA THR A 250 -2.89 -27.63 -1.63
C THR A 250 -4.22 -27.14 -1.07
N VAL A 251 -5.17 -26.80 -1.95
CA VAL A 251 -6.52 -26.40 -1.57
C VAL A 251 -7.52 -27.05 -2.49
N ASN A 252 -8.69 -27.40 -1.97
CA ASN A 252 -9.79 -27.90 -2.77
C ASN A 252 -10.73 -26.77 -3.18
N TYR A 253 -11.09 -25.90 -2.22
CA TYR A 253 -11.85 -24.69 -2.47
C TYR A 253 -11.10 -23.46 -1.96
N PHE A 254 -11.04 -22.43 -2.81
CA PHE A 254 -10.54 -21.10 -2.46
C PHE A 254 -11.22 -20.09 -3.37
N SER A 255 -12.49 -19.78 -3.11
CA SER A 255 -13.28 -18.86 -3.93
C SER A 255 -14.42 -18.23 -3.13
N ILE A 256 -14.93 -17.09 -3.64
CA ILE A 256 -16.14 -16.45 -3.11
C ILE A 256 -17.35 -17.35 -3.30
N GLU A 257 -17.49 -17.97 -4.47
CA GLU A 257 -18.62 -18.84 -4.82
C GLU A 257 -18.66 -20.09 -3.94
N GLY A 258 -17.48 -20.67 -3.64
CA GLY A 258 -17.36 -21.87 -2.82
C GLY A 258 -18.18 -23.05 -3.35
N ILE A 259 -18.95 -23.70 -2.46
CA ILE A 259 -19.79 -24.87 -2.79
C ILE A 259 -21.08 -24.85 -1.96
N GLU A 260 -22.22 -25.15 -2.60
CA GLU A 260 -23.54 -25.16 -1.96
C GLU A 260 -23.85 -23.81 -1.27
N GLU A 261 -24.10 -23.78 0.04
CA GLU A 261 -24.27 -22.57 0.85
C GLU A 261 -22.98 -22.05 1.50
N ARG A 262 -21.85 -22.72 1.25
CA ARG A 262 -20.53 -22.39 1.82
C ARG A 262 -19.81 -21.45 0.87
N HIS A 263 -19.94 -20.16 1.11
CA HIS A 263 -19.29 -19.10 0.33
C HIS A 263 -18.03 -18.59 1.04
N PHE A 264 -17.24 -17.75 0.35
CA PHE A 264 -15.93 -17.26 0.82
C PHE A 264 -15.14 -18.40 1.48
N TYR A 265 -15.01 -19.50 0.74
CA TYR A 265 -14.64 -20.78 1.31
C TYR A 265 -13.16 -21.07 1.03
N ILE A 266 -12.40 -21.33 2.09
CA ILE A 266 -11.00 -21.72 2.04
C ILE A 266 -10.85 -23.06 2.75
N ASN A 267 -10.68 -24.12 1.97
CA ASN A 267 -10.62 -25.50 2.42
C ASN A 267 -9.49 -26.26 1.72
N GLU A 268 -8.78 -27.09 2.49
CA GLU A 268 -7.71 -27.93 1.97
C GLU A 268 -8.22 -29.27 1.47
N HIS A 269 -9.03 -29.93 2.29
CA HIS A 269 -9.48 -31.28 2.05
C HIS A 269 -10.99 -31.36 2.16
N PHE A 270 -11.60 -31.96 1.14
CA PHE A 270 -13.05 -32.15 1.01
C PHE A 270 -13.34 -33.64 0.84
N GLY A 271 -13.24 -34.37 1.95
CA GLY A 271 -13.40 -35.83 2.00
C GLY A 271 -14.74 -36.27 2.58
N GLY A 272 -15.68 -35.34 2.75
CA GLY A 272 -16.91 -35.49 3.52
C GLY A 272 -16.76 -34.94 4.94
N CYS A 273 -17.88 -34.78 5.66
CA CYS A 273 -17.94 -34.03 6.92
C CYS A 273 -16.79 -34.33 7.91
N PRO A 274 -16.47 -35.60 8.25
CA PRO A 274 -15.40 -35.89 9.21
C PRO A 274 -14.01 -35.48 8.70
N ALA A 275 -13.83 -35.41 7.39
CA ALA A 275 -12.57 -35.14 6.72
C ALA A 275 -12.37 -33.63 6.41
N ASP A 276 -13.46 -32.84 6.36
CA ASP A 276 -13.44 -31.43 5.98
C ASP A 276 -12.59 -30.58 6.94
N GLU A 277 -11.50 -30.02 6.40
CA GLU A 277 -10.56 -29.13 7.11
C GLU A 277 -10.19 -27.91 6.27
N GLY A 278 -10.10 -26.75 6.93
CA GLY A 278 -9.83 -25.49 6.24
C GLY A 278 -9.55 -24.34 7.19
N TRP A 279 -9.75 -23.13 6.70
CA TRP A 279 -9.41 -21.89 7.41
C TRP A 279 -10.59 -20.93 7.57
N LEU A 280 -11.46 -20.88 6.57
CA LEU A 280 -12.59 -19.96 6.52
C LEU A 280 -13.76 -20.59 5.77
N LEU A 281 -14.95 -20.46 6.33
CA LEU A 281 -16.22 -20.84 5.70
C LEU A 281 -17.30 -19.82 6.08
N VAL A 282 -17.96 -19.21 5.10
CA VAL A 282 -19.17 -18.42 5.31
C VAL A 282 -20.38 -19.27 4.98
N ARG A 283 -21.13 -19.65 6.02
CA ARG A 283 -22.38 -20.38 5.85
C ARG A 283 -23.47 -19.36 5.58
N ASP A 284 -23.97 -19.33 4.35
CA ASP A 284 -24.96 -18.37 3.87
C ASP A 284 -26.39 -18.86 4.09
N VAL A 285 -27.40 -17.99 3.99
CA VAL A 285 -28.82 -18.37 4.08
C VAL A 285 -29.34 -19.06 2.81
N THR A 286 -28.65 -18.88 1.68
CA THR A 286 -29.05 -19.41 0.36
C THR A 286 -28.32 -20.68 0.01
N GLY A 287 -28.98 -21.57 -0.75
CA GLY A 287 -28.40 -22.81 -1.23
C GLY A 287 -29.10 -24.04 -0.68
N GLN A 288 -28.73 -25.20 -1.19
CA GLN A 288 -29.08 -26.47 -0.58
C GLN A 288 -28.28 -26.59 0.72
N VAL A 289 -28.93 -27.04 1.81
CA VAL A 289 -28.22 -27.21 3.07
C VAL A 289 -27.32 -28.43 3.00
N ALA A 290 -26.02 -28.22 3.17
CA ALA A 290 -24.99 -29.24 3.25
C ALA A 290 -25.22 -30.13 4.48
N PRO A 291 -24.82 -31.43 4.41
CA PRO A 291 -25.24 -32.42 5.40
C PRO A 291 -24.42 -32.42 6.71
N CYS A 292 -23.41 -31.56 6.85
CA CYS A 292 -22.46 -31.67 7.96
C CYS A 292 -22.96 -30.96 9.22
N HIS A 293 -22.53 -31.42 10.40
CA HIS A 293 -22.99 -30.83 11.66
C HIS A 293 -22.64 -29.33 11.73
N PHE A 294 -21.46 -28.97 11.21
CA PHE A 294 -21.01 -27.58 11.15
C PHE A 294 -21.81 -26.69 10.17
N ASP A 295 -22.71 -27.24 9.35
CA ASP A 295 -23.64 -26.48 8.50
C ASP A 295 -24.95 -26.09 9.23
N HIS A 296 -25.14 -26.59 10.47
CA HIS A 296 -26.34 -26.40 11.27
C HIS A 296 -26.09 -25.79 12.67
N LEU A 297 -25.00 -25.05 12.85
CA LEU A 297 -24.57 -24.58 14.18
C LEU A 297 -25.47 -23.51 14.80
N THR A 298 -25.92 -22.55 14.00
CA THR A 298 -26.72 -21.41 14.45
C THR A 298 -27.51 -20.82 13.28
N LYS A 299 -28.28 -19.77 13.57
CA LYS A 299 -29.02 -19.00 12.57
C LYS A 299 -28.06 -18.40 11.52
N PRO A 300 -28.26 -18.66 10.22
CA PRO A 300 -27.43 -18.08 9.16
C PRO A 300 -27.68 -16.58 8.93
N PRO A 301 -26.73 -15.86 8.31
CA PRO A 301 -25.40 -16.38 7.97
C PRO A 301 -24.53 -16.49 9.21
N TYR A 302 -23.51 -17.34 9.20
CA TYR A 302 -22.48 -17.37 10.25
C TYR A 302 -21.13 -17.77 9.66
N PHE A 303 -20.06 -17.42 10.37
CA PHE A 303 -18.71 -17.49 9.84
C PHE A 303 -17.88 -18.44 10.71
N ILE A 304 -17.40 -19.52 10.12
CA ILE A 304 -16.50 -20.48 10.74
C ILE A 304 -15.08 -20.09 10.36
N VAL A 305 -14.23 -19.95 11.37
CA VAL A 305 -12.82 -19.58 11.22
C VAL A 305 -11.98 -20.53 12.06
N SER A 306 -10.90 -21.06 11.51
CA SER A 306 -10.03 -21.97 12.28
C SER A 306 -9.30 -21.23 13.40
N PRO A 307 -9.16 -21.81 14.60
CA PRO A 307 -8.54 -21.15 15.72
C PRO A 307 -7.01 -21.08 15.55
N GLY A 308 -6.40 -20.01 16.05
CA GLY A 308 -4.95 -19.86 16.04
C GLY A 308 -4.41 -19.51 14.64
N ASN A 309 -3.35 -20.18 14.21
CA ASN A 309 -2.61 -19.87 12.98
C ASN A 309 -2.44 -21.08 12.04
N LYS A 310 -3.31 -22.09 12.16
CA LYS A 310 -3.35 -23.26 11.27
C LYS A 310 -4.78 -23.63 10.88
N LYS A 311 -4.92 -24.51 9.88
CA LYS A 311 -6.21 -25.10 9.51
C LYS A 311 -6.82 -25.91 10.65
N GLY A 312 -8.13 -26.03 10.64
CA GLY A 312 -8.91 -26.78 11.64
C GLY A 312 -9.88 -27.73 10.96
N ARG A 313 -10.16 -28.85 11.64
CA ARG A 313 -11.20 -29.82 11.24
C ARG A 313 -12.56 -29.36 11.74
N PHE A 314 -13.46 -29.01 10.82
CA PHE A 314 -14.72 -28.36 11.18
C PHE A 314 -15.66 -29.27 11.96
N GLU A 315 -15.85 -30.51 11.53
CA GLU A 315 -16.73 -31.47 12.20
C GLU A 315 -16.28 -31.82 13.63
N SER A 316 -14.98 -31.68 13.91
CA SER A 316 -14.42 -31.90 15.25
C SER A 316 -14.49 -30.66 16.16
N GLY A 317 -15.17 -29.59 15.74
CA GLY A 317 -15.31 -28.39 16.55
C GLY A 317 -14.07 -27.49 16.58
N GLN A 318 -13.09 -27.70 15.69
CA GLN A 318 -11.87 -26.89 15.64
C GLN A 318 -12.09 -25.59 14.88
N TYR A 319 -13.01 -24.76 15.38
CA TYR A 319 -13.36 -23.47 14.79
C TYR A 319 -13.82 -22.47 15.85
N ILE A 320 -13.83 -21.21 15.45
CA ILE A 320 -14.45 -20.08 16.15
C ILE A 320 -15.56 -19.55 15.26
N LEU A 321 -16.74 -19.30 15.85
CA LEU A 321 -17.80 -18.55 15.20
C LEU A 321 -17.50 -17.06 15.29
N ALA A 322 -17.13 -16.44 14.17
CA ALA A 322 -16.85 -15.01 14.10
C ALA A 322 -18.13 -14.17 14.01
N ASP A 323 -18.02 -12.89 14.33
CA ASP A 323 -19.16 -11.97 14.38
C ASP A 323 -19.31 -11.16 13.09
N THR A 324 -18.17 -10.74 12.50
CA THR A 324 -18.13 -9.85 11.33
C THR A 324 -17.00 -10.24 10.38
N ILE A 325 -17.25 -10.11 9.08
CA ILE A 325 -16.22 -10.07 8.03
C ILE A 325 -16.23 -8.68 7.40
N GLU A 326 -15.05 -8.05 7.35
CA GLU A 326 -14.81 -6.81 6.63
C GLU A 326 -13.95 -7.10 5.40
N ILE A 327 -14.36 -6.54 4.26
CA ILE A 327 -13.54 -6.52 3.05
C ILE A 327 -13.20 -5.06 2.75
N SER A 328 -11.91 -4.81 2.67
CA SER A 328 -11.33 -3.50 2.43
C SER A 328 -10.46 -3.55 1.16
N VAL A 329 -10.51 -2.51 0.34
CA VAL A 329 -9.66 -2.38 -0.86
C VAL A 329 -8.64 -1.28 -0.66
N HIS A 330 -7.44 -1.52 -1.17
CA HIS A 330 -6.45 -0.49 -1.40
C HIS A 330 -6.58 -0.04 -2.86
N THR A 331 -6.56 1.27 -3.10
CA THR A 331 -6.53 1.80 -4.47
C THR A 331 -5.31 2.69 -4.63
N ASN A 332 -4.48 2.38 -5.62
CA ASN A 332 -3.36 3.25 -5.95
C ASN A 332 -3.88 4.42 -6.80
N THR A 333 -4.05 5.58 -6.16
CA THR A 333 -4.50 6.81 -6.83
C THR A 333 -3.36 7.62 -7.43
N CYS A 334 -2.11 7.17 -7.29
CA CYS A 334 -0.95 7.82 -7.89
C CYS A 334 -0.93 7.61 -9.40
N LYS A 335 -1.35 8.64 -10.13
CA LYS A 335 -0.91 8.80 -11.52
C LYS A 335 0.53 9.28 -11.46
N CYS A 336 1.50 8.43 -11.79
CA CYS A 336 2.86 8.90 -12.03
C CYS A 336 2.80 10.03 -13.08
N PRO A 337 3.45 11.18 -12.85
CA PRO A 337 3.68 12.14 -13.92
C PRO A 337 4.36 11.39 -15.06
N SER A 338 3.83 11.52 -16.28
CA SER A 338 4.53 11.01 -17.46
C SER A 338 5.96 11.56 -17.44
N PRO A 339 6.98 10.75 -17.80
CA PRO A 339 8.34 11.25 -17.89
C PRO A 339 8.33 12.50 -18.78
N ILE A 340 8.78 13.63 -18.23
CA ILE A 340 9.02 14.82 -19.01
C ILE A 340 10.05 14.40 -20.06
N SER A 341 9.64 14.36 -21.33
CA SER A 341 10.55 14.14 -22.44
C SER A 341 11.54 15.30 -22.46
N VAL A 342 12.73 15.08 -21.91
CA VAL A 342 13.85 15.99 -22.10
C VAL A 342 14.17 15.90 -23.59
N GLY A 343 13.79 16.95 -24.33
CA GLY A 343 14.13 17.07 -25.74
C GLY A 343 15.63 17.04 -25.87
N THR A 344 16.16 15.95 -26.42
CA THR A 344 17.50 15.93 -26.99
C THR A 344 17.47 16.82 -28.23
N GLU A 345 17.70 18.11 -28.05
CA GLU A 345 18.19 18.94 -29.16
C GLU A 345 19.59 18.42 -29.52
N GLN A 346 19.64 17.71 -30.66
CA GLN A 346 20.87 17.38 -31.35
C GLN A 346 21.63 18.67 -31.62
N ILE A 347 22.76 18.85 -30.95
CA ILE A 347 23.81 19.74 -31.43
C ILE A 347 24.40 19.06 -32.66
N ILE A 348 23.97 19.52 -33.83
CA ILE A 348 24.51 19.17 -35.14
C ILE A 348 25.96 19.68 -35.18
N GLY A 349 26.90 18.78 -35.49
CA GLY A 349 28.28 19.10 -35.81
C GLY A 349 28.48 19.59 -37.23
#